data_AF-A0A920BY30-F1
#
_entry.id   AF-A0A920BY30-F1
#
_cell.length_a   1.000
_cell.length_b   1.000
_cell.length_c   1.000
_cell.angle_alpha   90.00
_cell.angle_beta   90.00
_cell.angle_gamma   90.00
#
_symmetry.space_group_name_H-M   'P 1'
#
loop_
_entity.id
_entity.type
_entity.pdbx_description
1 polymer ?
#
loop_
_entity_poly.entity_id
_entity_poly.type
_entity_poly.pdbx_seq_one_letter_code
_entity_poly.pdbx_strand_id
1 'polypeptide(L)'
;MPCKEDMEEKKMFKKYGEYIFLANMLMIIAATYLTITGLFFITAPADSNSPTYGRMLELMSFDAYGLFMLVAATLLFVSSFQTGKLRHLSMLVGGILGALILGLYASASTQGAVNLMIPLRYSLIACTNLIIAAVGGIGLWRSRRLGSSQD
;
A
#
# COMPACT_ATOMS: atom_id res chain seq x y z
N MET A 1 -37.59 24.06 -13.60
CA MET A 1 -36.53 24.29 -12.59
C MET A 1 -36.21 22.96 -11.96
N PRO A 2 -34.98 22.42 -12.08
CA PRO A 2 -34.62 21.18 -11.40
C PRO A 2 -34.72 21.39 -9.88
N CYS A 3 -35.29 20.40 -9.18
CA CYS A 3 -35.49 20.47 -7.73
C CYS A 3 -34.13 20.54 -7.03
N LYS A 4 -34.05 21.24 -5.90
CA LYS A 4 -32.78 21.46 -5.18
C LYS A 4 -32.12 20.13 -4.78
N GLU A 5 -32.94 19.10 -4.57
CA GLU A 5 -32.52 17.73 -4.26
C GLU A 5 -31.80 17.04 -5.42
N ASP A 6 -32.25 17.23 -6.67
CA ASP A 6 -31.61 16.62 -7.86
C ASP A 6 -30.19 17.15 -8.10
N MET A 7 -29.92 18.40 -7.70
CA MET A 7 -28.59 19.02 -7.82
C MET A 7 -27.65 18.56 -6.72
N GLU A 8 -28.14 18.36 -5.50
CA GLU A 8 -27.37 17.82 -4.38
C GLU A 8 -26.99 16.37 -4.65
N GLU A 9 -27.91 15.56 -5.17
CA GLU A 9 -27.68 14.16 -5.50
C GLU A 9 -26.61 14.00 -6.60
N LYS A 10 -26.70 14.77 -7.70
CA LYS A 10 -25.68 14.75 -8.76
C LYS A 10 -24.29 15.19 -8.27
N LYS A 11 -24.22 16.17 -7.35
CA LYS A 11 -22.95 16.58 -6.73
C LYS A 11 -22.38 15.45 -5.86
N MET A 12 -23.22 14.77 -5.10
CA MET A 12 -22.81 13.66 -4.22
C MET A 12 -22.27 12.47 -5.03
N PHE A 13 -22.94 12.07 -6.11
CA PHE A 13 -22.47 10.99 -6.99
C PHE A 13 -21.16 11.33 -7.71
N LYS A 14 -21.02 12.57 -8.20
CA LYS A 14 -19.78 13.03 -8.84
C LYS A 14 -18.61 12.96 -7.85
N LYS A 15 -18.82 13.46 -6.62
CA LYS A 15 -17.80 13.45 -5.56
C LYS A 15 -17.42 12.03 -5.14
N TYR A 16 -18.39 11.12 -5.05
CA TYR A 16 -18.15 9.70 -4.76
C TYR A 16 -17.30 9.01 -5.84
N GLY A 17 -17.60 9.28 -7.12
CA GLY A 17 -16.81 8.78 -8.25
C GLY A 17 -15.35 9.28 -8.23
N GLU A 18 -15.14 10.56 -7.90
CA GLU A 18 -13.81 11.17 -7.77
C GLU A 18 -12.98 10.51 -6.65
N TYR A 19 -13.58 10.19 -5.50
CA TYR A 19 -12.87 9.50 -4.40
C TYR A 19 -12.47 8.07 -4.76
N ILE A 20 -13.33 7.32 -5.44
CA ILE A 20 -13.01 5.96 -5.90
C ILE A 20 -11.87 6.00 -6.92
N PHE A 21 -11.91 6.97 -7.84
CA PHE A 21 -10.85 7.17 -8.82
C PHE A 21 -9.51 7.50 -8.15
N LEU A 22 -9.49 8.44 -7.19
CA LEU A 22 -8.30 8.78 -6.42
C LEU A 22 -7.72 7.57 -5.66
N ALA A 23 -8.58 6.79 -5.02
CA ALA A 23 -8.16 5.59 -4.28
C ALA A 23 -7.53 4.55 -5.23
N ASN A 24 -8.09 4.36 -6.42
CA ASN A 24 -7.54 3.45 -7.43
C ASN A 24 -6.20 3.94 -7.97
N MET A 25 -6.05 5.24 -8.25
CA MET A 25 -4.76 5.80 -8.65
C MET A 25 -3.71 5.62 -7.56
N LEU A 26 -4.05 5.87 -6.29
CA LEU A 26 -3.13 5.69 -5.16
C LEU A 26 -2.67 4.23 -5.03
N MET A 27 -3.59 3.27 -5.17
CA MET A 27 -3.26 1.83 -5.15
C MET A 27 -2.32 1.44 -6.30
N ILE A 28 -2.57 1.93 -7.51
CA ILE A 28 -1.72 1.64 -8.68
C ILE A 28 -0.32 2.24 -8.50
N ILE A 29 -0.22 3.47 -7.98
CA ILE A 29 1.07 4.12 -7.70
C ILE A 29 1.83 3.32 -6.63
N ALA A 30 1.18 2.95 -5.54
CA ALA A 30 1.78 2.15 -4.48
C ALA A 30 2.23 0.77 -4.99
N ALA A 31 1.40 0.09 -5.78
CA ALA A 31 1.74 -1.19 -6.40
C ALA A 31 2.93 -1.07 -7.35
N THR A 32 2.95 -0.05 -8.21
CA THR A 32 4.06 0.19 -9.14
C THR A 32 5.37 0.45 -8.39
N TYR A 33 5.32 1.26 -7.34
CA TYR A 33 6.50 1.51 -6.50
C TYR A 33 7.02 0.23 -5.83
N LEU A 34 6.12 -0.57 -5.26
CA LEU A 34 6.47 -1.86 -4.65
C LEU A 34 7.04 -2.85 -5.68
N THR A 35 6.50 -2.88 -6.90
CA THR A 35 7.02 -3.73 -7.99
C THR A 35 8.44 -3.33 -8.39
N ILE A 36 8.68 -2.03 -8.65
CA ILE A 36 10.02 -1.54 -9.02
C ILE A 36 11.01 -1.79 -7.89
N THR A 37 10.62 -1.51 -6.65
CA THR A 37 11.46 -1.71 -5.48
C THR A 37 11.74 -3.19 -5.23
N GLY A 38 10.73 -4.06 -5.35
CA GLY A 38 10.88 -5.50 -5.19
C GLY A 38 11.77 -6.12 -6.27
N LEU A 39 11.61 -5.70 -7.53
CA LEU A 39 12.49 -6.10 -8.63
C LEU A 39 13.93 -5.62 -8.42
N PHE A 40 14.11 -4.42 -7.89
CA PHE A 40 15.43 -3.91 -7.54
C PHE A 40 16.08 -4.79 -6.46
N PHE A 41 15.36 -5.23 -5.44
CA PHE A 41 15.91 -6.13 -4.42
C PHE A 41 16.32 -7.51 -4.94
N ILE A 42 15.62 -8.02 -5.95
CA ILE A 42 15.92 -9.34 -6.54
C ILE A 42 17.09 -9.25 -7.53
N THR A 43 17.21 -8.14 -8.26
CA THR A 43 18.19 -8.01 -9.35
C THR A 43 19.45 -7.25 -8.97
N ALA A 44 19.43 -6.45 -7.90
CA ALA A 44 20.61 -5.73 -7.45
C ALA A 44 21.64 -6.70 -6.87
N PRO A 45 22.90 -6.68 -7.35
CA PRO A 45 23.97 -7.42 -6.69
C PRO A 45 24.09 -6.88 -5.25
N ALA A 46 23.98 -7.77 -4.26
CA ALA A 46 24.12 -7.43 -2.86
C ALA A 46 25.58 -7.04 -2.59
N ASP A 47 25.94 -5.80 -2.90
CA ASP A 47 27.26 -5.27 -2.61
C ASP A 47 27.39 -5.15 -1.09
N SER A 48 28.02 -6.17 -0.50
CA SER A 48 28.18 -6.40 0.95
C SER A 48 29.01 -5.32 1.66
N ASN A 49 29.46 -4.29 0.94
CA ASN A 49 30.31 -3.22 1.45
C ASN A 49 29.53 -2.04 2.07
N SER A 50 28.20 -2.01 1.97
CA SER A 50 27.39 -0.99 2.67
C SER A 50 26.94 -1.51 4.05
N PRO A 51 27.18 -0.78 5.15
CA PRO A 51 26.78 -1.19 6.49
C PRO A 51 25.25 -1.36 6.61
N THR A 52 24.47 -0.67 5.76
CA THR A 52 23.03 -0.84 5.65
C THR A 52 22.62 -2.21 5.10
N TYR A 53 23.30 -2.69 4.06
CA TYR A 53 22.98 -3.98 3.45
C TYR A 53 23.36 -5.16 4.35
N GLY A 54 24.46 -5.04 5.11
CA GLY A 54 24.86 -6.06 6.08
C GLY A 54 23.84 -6.28 7.20
N ARG A 55 23.21 -5.21 7.72
CA ARG A 55 22.17 -5.32 8.76
C ARG A 55 20.83 -5.82 8.23
N MET A 56 20.53 -5.59 6.95
CA MET A 56 19.34 -6.17 6.31
C MET A 56 19.47 -7.67 6.12
N LEU A 57 20.64 -8.14 5.70
CA LEU A 57 20.95 -9.56 5.53
C LEU A 57 20.79 -10.36 6.84
N GLU A 58 20.99 -9.71 7.99
CA GLU A 58 20.81 -10.30 9.32
C GLU A 58 19.33 -10.54 9.67
N LEU A 59 18.41 -9.72 9.16
CA LEU A 59 16.96 -9.90 9.37
C LEU A 59 16.35 -10.87 8.36
N MET A 60 16.64 -10.69 7.07
CA MET A 60 16.06 -11.50 5.99
C MET A 60 16.84 -11.32 4.67
N SER A 61 16.90 -12.36 3.84
CA SER A 61 17.55 -12.32 2.52
C SER A 61 16.90 -11.27 1.59
N PHE A 62 17.69 -10.59 0.76
CA PHE A 62 17.19 -9.58 -0.19
C PHE A 62 16.11 -10.13 -1.12
N ASP A 63 16.26 -11.36 -1.59
CA ASP A 63 15.27 -12.05 -2.42
C ASP A 63 13.91 -12.18 -1.72
N ALA A 64 13.92 -12.43 -0.41
CA ALA A 64 12.70 -12.56 0.36
C ALA A 64 12.02 -11.20 0.54
N TYR A 65 12.77 -10.12 0.84
CA TYR A 65 12.23 -8.75 0.83
C TYR A 65 11.57 -8.42 -0.51
N GLY A 66 12.23 -8.74 -1.62
CA GLY A 66 11.71 -8.53 -2.97
C GLY A 66 10.44 -9.32 -3.25
N LEU A 67 10.42 -10.62 -2.90
CA LEU A 67 9.25 -11.49 -3.05
C LEU A 67 8.04 -10.97 -2.27
N PHE A 68 8.21 -10.60 -1.01
CA PHE A 68 7.09 -10.09 -0.22
C PHE A 68 6.57 -8.74 -0.75
N MET A 69 7.45 -7.87 -1.26
CA MET A 69 7.02 -6.63 -1.92
C MET A 69 6.25 -6.91 -3.22
N LEU A 70 6.66 -7.91 -4.02
CA LEU A 70 5.92 -8.33 -5.21
C LEU A 70 4.55 -8.91 -4.86
N VAL A 71 4.46 -9.72 -3.80
CA VAL A 71 3.18 -10.23 -3.30
C VAL A 71 2.29 -9.06 -2.87
N ALA A 72 2.80 -8.10 -2.09
CA ALA A 72 2.05 -6.90 -1.71
C ALA A 72 1.59 -6.08 -2.94
N ALA A 73 2.46 -5.91 -3.94
CA ALA A 73 2.16 -5.19 -5.16
C ALA A 73 1.05 -5.86 -5.98
N THR A 74 1.11 -7.18 -6.16
CA THR A 74 0.08 -7.94 -6.87
C THR A 74 -1.27 -7.87 -6.16
N LEU A 75 -1.29 -7.97 -4.83
CA LEU A 75 -2.50 -7.78 -4.02
C LEU A 75 -3.12 -6.39 -4.21
N LEU A 76 -2.32 -5.31 -4.16
CA LEU A 76 -2.80 -3.94 -4.37
C LEU A 76 -3.24 -3.69 -5.82
N PHE A 77 -2.57 -4.30 -6.78
CA PHE A 77 -2.94 -4.22 -8.19
C PHE A 77 -4.28 -4.90 -8.46
N VAL A 78 -4.45 -6.14 -8.00
CA VAL A 78 -5.72 -6.89 -8.11
C VAL A 78 -6.84 -6.15 -7.38
N SER A 79 -6.53 -5.54 -6.23
CA SER A 79 -7.48 -4.73 -5.48
C SER A 79 -8.07 -3.55 -6.25
N SER A 80 -7.38 -3.06 -7.28
CA SER A 80 -7.85 -1.93 -8.10
C SER A 80 -8.97 -2.33 -9.07
N PHE A 81 -9.05 -3.60 -9.44
CA PHE A 81 -10.06 -4.15 -10.34
C PHE A 81 -11.23 -4.83 -9.59
N GLN A 82 -11.06 -5.12 -8.30
CA GLN A 82 -12.10 -5.77 -7.50
C GLN A 82 -13.11 -4.76 -6.94
N THR A 83 -14.35 -5.25 -6.72
CA THR A 83 -15.42 -4.50 -6.04
C THR A 83 -15.90 -5.27 -4.79
N GLY A 84 -16.45 -4.56 -3.81
CA GLY A 84 -17.04 -5.16 -2.60
C GLY A 84 -16.04 -5.54 -1.50
N LYS A 85 -16.37 -6.60 -0.73
CA LYS A 85 -15.63 -7.00 0.48
C LYS A 85 -14.19 -7.48 0.17
N LEU A 86 -14.00 -8.13 -0.98
CA LEU A 86 -12.69 -8.64 -1.43
C LEU A 86 -11.68 -7.51 -1.65
N ARG A 87 -12.10 -6.40 -2.27
CA ARG A 87 -11.28 -5.19 -2.44
C ARG A 87 -10.77 -4.67 -1.10
N HIS A 88 -11.63 -4.58 -0.10
CA HIS A 88 -11.24 -4.07 1.22
C HIS A 88 -10.25 -5.00 1.93
N LEU A 89 -10.40 -6.31 1.74
CA LEU A 89 -9.47 -7.31 2.28
C LEU A 89 -8.09 -7.22 1.60
N SER A 90 -8.05 -7.11 0.26
CA SER A 90 -6.80 -6.96 -0.48
C SER A 90 -6.09 -5.65 -0.18
N MET A 91 -6.81 -4.53 -0.02
CA MET A 91 -6.23 -3.26 0.45
C MET A 91 -5.61 -3.40 1.84
N LEU A 92 -6.30 -4.09 2.76
CA LEU A 92 -5.81 -4.29 4.12
C LEU A 92 -4.56 -5.17 4.15
N VAL A 93 -4.62 -6.35 3.54
CA VAL A 93 -3.50 -7.31 3.55
C VAL A 93 -2.30 -6.78 2.77
N GLY A 94 -2.52 -6.26 1.55
CA GLY A 94 -1.46 -5.69 0.73
C GLY A 94 -0.83 -4.45 1.36
N GLY A 95 -1.64 -3.57 1.95
CA GLY A 95 -1.18 -2.37 2.63
C GLY A 95 -0.39 -2.67 3.91
N ILE A 96 -0.84 -3.61 4.75
CA ILE A 96 -0.10 -4.02 5.97
C ILE A 96 1.23 -4.65 5.58
N LEU A 97 1.21 -5.57 4.62
CA LEU A 97 2.40 -6.26 4.17
C LEU A 97 3.43 -5.26 3.61
N GLY A 98 3.00 -4.35 2.72
CA GLY A 98 3.85 -3.29 2.19
C GLY A 98 4.39 -2.36 3.28
N ALA A 99 3.55 -1.94 4.23
CA ALA A 99 3.96 -1.06 5.33
C ALA A 99 4.97 -1.73 6.27
N LEU A 100 4.80 -3.01 6.60
CA LEU A 100 5.71 -3.74 7.48
C LEU A 100 7.08 -3.94 6.81
N ILE A 101 7.11 -4.35 5.55
CA ILE A 101 8.38 -4.64 4.85
C ILE A 101 9.15 -3.34 4.60
N LEU A 102 8.47 -2.31 4.10
CA LEU A 102 9.09 -0.98 3.91
C LEU A 102 9.47 -0.32 5.22
N GLY A 103 8.70 -0.54 6.29
CA GLY A 103 8.99 -0.05 7.63
C GLY A 103 10.24 -0.71 8.22
N LEU A 104 10.31 -2.04 8.17
CA LEU A 104 11.50 -2.81 8.54
C LEU A 104 12.72 -2.37 7.73
N TYR A 105 12.54 -2.18 6.42
CA TYR A 105 13.60 -1.68 5.54
C TYR A 105 14.07 -0.27 5.94
N ALA A 106 13.14 0.66 6.20
CA ALA A 106 13.47 2.00 6.63
C ALA A 106 14.19 1.99 7.99
N SER A 107 13.74 1.18 8.95
CA SER A 107 14.37 1.04 10.27
C SER A 107 15.75 0.41 10.22
N ALA A 108 15.99 -0.58 9.35
CA ALA A 108 17.31 -1.14 9.12
C ALA A 108 18.23 -0.11 8.42
N SER A 109 17.66 0.66 7.48
CA SER A 109 18.41 1.68 6.75
C SER A 109 18.77 2.91 7.58
N THR A 110 18.00 3.29 8.61
CA THR A 110 18.37 4.42 9.49
C THR A 110 19.59 4.13 10.35
N GLN A 111 19.90 2.86 10.63
CA GLN A 111 21.05 2.47 11.45
C GLN A 111 22.37 2.43 10.67
N GLY A 112 22.33 2.24 9.35
CA GLY A 112 23.51 2.14 8.49
C GLY A 112 23.75 3.33 7.55
N ALA A 113 22.83 4.29 7.48
CA ALA A 113 22.89 5.34 6.45
C ALA A 113 23.72 6.57 6.86
N VAL A 114 24.75 6.86 6.04
CA VAL A 114 25.43 8.17 6.02
C VAL A 114 24.51 9.28 5.48
N ASN A 115 23.46 8.91 4.72
CA ASN A 115 22.49 9.83 4.14
C ASN A 115 21.04 9.43 4.45
N LEU A 116 20.34 10.24 5.23
CA LEU A 116 18.96 10.01 5.70
C LEU A 116 17.89 10.08 4.60
N MET A 117 18.24 10.57 3.41
CA MET A 117 17.28 10.74 2.31
C MET A 117 16.64 9.42 1.84
N ILE A 118 17.39 8.32 1.90
CA ILE A 118 16.96 6.98 1.49
C ILE A 118 15.90 6.42 2.47
N PRO A 119 16.18 6.28 3.78
CA PRO A 119 15.20 5.75 4.73
C PRO A 119 13.93 6.61 4.83
N LEU A 120 14.05 7.93 4.65
CA LEU A 120 12.89 8.83 4.71
C LEU A 120 11.91 8.59 3.55
N ARG A 121 12.41 8.28 2.35
CA ARG A 121 11.57 7.91 1.19
C ARG A 121 10.79 6.61 1.45
N TYR A 122 11.47 5.59 1.93
CA TYR A 122 10.81 4.30 2.23
C TYR A 122 9.83 4.41 3.39
N SER A 123 10.12 5.24 4.40
CA SER A 123 9.21 5.52 5.52
C SER A 123 7.93 6.23 5.06
N LEU A 124 8.02 7.23 4.18
CA LEU A 124 6.85 7.90 3.59
C LEU A 124 5.93 6.93 2.84
N ILE A 125 6.53 5.97 2.14
CA ILE A 125 5.78 5.00 1.35
C ILE A 125 5.23 3.88 2.23
N ALA A 126 5.94 3.49 3.29
CA ALA A 126 5.38 2.64 4.34
C ALA A 126 4.13 3.29 4.96
N CYS A 127 4.20 4.60 5.27
CA CYS A 127 3.06 5.36 5.80
C CYS A 127 1.89 5.39 4.81
N THR A 128 2.15 5.61 3.53
CA THR A 128 1.12 5.58 2.48
C THR A 128 0.43 4.22 2.41
N ASN A 129 1.20 3.12 2.47
CA ASN A 129 0.65 1.76 2.51
C ASN A 129 -0.18 1.49 3.78
N LEU A 130 0.22 2.08 4.91
CA LEU A 130 -0.54 2.02 6.16
C LEU A 130 -1.88 2.76 6.05
N ILE A 131 -1.91 3.92 5.37
CA ILE A 131 -3.16 4.65 5.07
C ILE A 131 -4.08 3.79 4.19
N ILE A 132 -3.53 3.14 3.14
CA ILE A 132 -4.28 2.23 2.28
C ILE A 132 -4.87 1.08 3.11
N ALA A 133 -4.09 0.50 4.02
CA ALA A 133 -4.55 -0.55 4.91
C ALA A 133 -5.65 -0.07 5.87
N ALA A 134 -5.51 1.12 6.44
CA ALA A 134 -6.50 1.72 7.32
C ALA A 134 -7.82 1.97 6.58
N VAL A 135 -7.77 2.51 5.35
CA VAL A 135 -8.96 2.70 4.50
C VAL A 135 -9.60 1.37 4.13
N GLY A 136 -8.80 0.36 3.79
CA GLY A 136 -9.28 -1.01 3.56
C GLY A 136 -9.98 -1.60 4.79
N GLY A 137 -9.38 -1.46 5.97
CA GLY A 137 -9.93 -1.96 7.24
C GLY A 137 -11.22 -1.26 7.66
N ILE A 138 -11.28 0.07 7.56
CA ILE A 138 -12.50 0.84 7.83
C ILE A 138 -13.61 0.44 6.84
N GLY A 139 -13.28 0.27 5.56
CA GLY A 139 -14.22 -0.19 4.53
C GLY A 139 -14.77 -1.59 4.81
N LEU A 140 -13.92 -2.52 5.27
CA LEU A 140 -14.31 -3.86 5.66
C LEU A 140 -15.22 -3.85 6.90
N TRP A 141 -14.88 -3.03 7.90
CA TRP A 141 -15.67 -2.89 9.13
C TRP A 141 -17.07 -2.32 8.87
N ARG A 142 -17.17 -1.29 8.02
CA ARG A 142 -18.48 -0.75 7.56
C ARG A 142 -19.28 -1.78 6.77
N SER A 143 -18.62 -2.53 5.89
CA SER A 143 -19.27 -3.59 5.10
C SER A 143 -19.80 -4.74 5.96
N ARG A 144 -19.21 -5.01 7.14
CA ARG A 144 -19.74 -5.97 8.11
C ARG A 144 -20.95 -5.43 8.86
N ARG A 145 -20.94 -4.15 9.29
CA ARG A 145 -22.08 -3.52 10.00
C ARG A 145 -23.31 -3.34 9.12
N LEU A 146 -23.15 -3.02 7.84
CA LEU A 146 -24.28 -2.90 6.91
C LEU A 146 -24.81 -4.26 6.45
N GLY A 147 -23.98 -5.31 6.54
CA GLY A 147 -24.40 -6.70 6.29
C GLY A 147 -25.20 -7.33 7.43
N SER A 148 -25.31 -6.73 8.61
CA SER A 148 -26.09 -7.25 9.75
C SER A 148 -27.50 -6.65 9.87
N SER A 149 -28.00 -5.96 8.83
CA SER A 149 -29.40 -5.52 8.71
C SER A 149 -30.13 -6.18 7.53
N GLN A 150 -29.59 -7.28 7.00
CA GLN A 150 -30.23 -8.13 6.00
C GLN A 150 -30.04 -9.62 6.31
N ASP A 151 -30.06 -9.97 7.59
CA ASP A 151 -30.39 -11.32 8.06
C ASP A 151 -31.63 -11.22 8.96
#